data_AF-A0A4V5NZB4-F1
#
_entry.id   AF-A0A4V5NZB4-F1
#
_cell.length_a   1.000
_cell.length_b   1.000
_cell.length_c   1.000
_cell.angle_alpha   90.00
_cell.angle_beta   90.00
_cell.angle_gamma   90.00
#
_symmetry.space_group_name_H-M   'P 1'
#
loop_
_entity.id
_entity.type
_entity.pdbx_description
1 polymer ?
#
loop_
_entity_poly.entity_id
_entity_poly.type
_entity_poly.pdbx_seq_one_letter_code
_entity_poly.pdbx_strand_id
1 'polypeptide(L)' 'MTTEEVQDLENSLHGLKLPNAPIELYSGSTIVDVDVFIERQLNILRTAVGSKGYPPAYQHLKDFIKIVEETQDDSI' A
#
# COMPACT_ATOMS: atom_id res chain seq x y z
N MET A 1 14.29 6.97 -2.60
CA MET A 1 12.89 7.41 -2.62
C MET A 1 12.80 8.91 -2.31
N THR A 2 11.92 9.63 -2.98
CA THR A 2 11.66 11.08 -2.82
C THR A 2 10.34 11.31 -2.09
N THR A 3 10.13 12.55 -1.60
CA THR A 3 8.84 12.96 -1.03
C THR A 3 7.70 12.89 -2.04
N GLU A 4 8.00 13.20 -3.31
CA GLU A 4 7.03 13.17 -4.41
C GLU A 4 6.51 11.75 -4.66
N GLU A 5 7.40 10.75 -4.69
CA GLU A 5 7.02 9.33 -4.84
C GLU A 5 6.10 8.85 -3.71
N VAL A 6 6.29 9.33 -2.48
CA VAL A 6 5.42 8.98 -1.34
C VAL A 6 4.06 9.65 -1.48
N GLN A 7 4.03 10.90 -1.95
CA GLN A 7 2.79 11.64 -2.18
C GLN A 7 1.95 11.00 -3.30
N ASP A 8 2.60 10.54 -4.36
CA ASP A 8 1.93 9.85 -5.48
C ASP A 8 1.26 8.56 -5.00
N LEU A 9 1.94 7.76 -4.17
CA LEU A 9 1.36 6.56 -3.57
C LEU A 9 0.14 6.86 -2.68
N GLU A 10 0.21 7.89 -1.85
CA GLU A 10 -0.90 8.31 -1.01
C GLU A 10 -2.10 8.76 -1.86
N ASN A 11 -1.86 9.50 -2.95
CA ASN A 11 -2.90 9.92 -3.88
C ASN A 11 -3.55 8.72 -4.60
N SER A 12 -2.76 7.71 -5.00
CA SER A 12 -3.30 6.48 -5.59
C SER A 12 -4.24 5.76 -4.62
N LEU A 13 -3.89 5.67 -3.33
CA LEU A 13 -4.73 5.01 -2.32
C LEU A 13 -6.02 5.78 -2.04
N HIS A 14 -5.99 7.11 -2.03
CA HIS A 14 -7.17 7.95 -1.84
C HIS A 14 -8.22 7.79 -2.95
N GLY A 15 -7.79 7.41 -4.17
CA GLY A 15 -8.68 7.19 -5.31
C GLY A 15 -9.33 5.81 -5.36
N LEU A 16 -8.87 4.85 -4.54
CA LEU A 16 -9.30 3.45 -4.62
C LEU A 16 -10.40 3.14 -3.60
N LYS A 17 -11.34 2.27 -3.99
CA LYS A 17 -12.23 1.61 -3.02
C LYS A 17 -11.45 0.55 -2.27
N LEU A 18 -11.15 0.82 -1.01
CA LEU A 18 -10.44 -0.12 -0.16
C LEU A 18 -11.30 -1.37 0.09
N PRO A 19 -10.77 -2.58 -0.18
CA PRO A 19 -11.48 -3.83 0.11
C PRO A 19 -11.66 -4.05 1.62
N ASN A 20 -12.64 -4.89 1.97
CA ASN A 20 -12.87 -5.26 3.35
C ASN A 20 -11.77 -6.20 3.84
N ALA A 21 -11.28 -5.97 5.06
CA ALA A 21 -10.40 -6.90 5.74
C ALA A 21 -11.15 -8.19 6.16
N PRO A 22 -10.46 -9.33 6.32
CA PRO A 22 -9.02 -9.53 6.15
C PRO A 22 -8.59 -9.75 4.70
N ILE A 23 -7.38 -9.29 4.34
CA ILE A 23 -6.78 -9.47 3.01
C ILE A 23 -5.47 -10.23 3.15
N GLU A 24 -5.30 -11.30 2.39
CA GLU A 24 -4.02 -12.00 2.32
C GLU A 24 -3.10 -11.30 1.32
N LEU A 25 -1.99 -10.76 1.82
CA LEU A 25 -1.00 -10.07 0.99
C LEU A 25 0.03 -11.07 0.43
N TYR A 26 0.52 -11.97 1.29
CA TYR A 26 1.40 -13.08 0.95
C TYR A 26 1.00 -14.29 1.79
N SER A 27 1.48 -15.48 1.41
CA SER A 27 1.25 -16.69 2.22
C SER A 27 1.73 -16.46 3.66
N GLY A 28 0.77 -16.46 4.60
CA GLY A 28 1.03 -16.21 6.03
C GLY A 28 1.09 -14.72 6.46
N SER A 29 0.80 -13.77 5.57
CA SER A 29 0.69 -12.34 5.88
C SER A 29 -0.72 -11.83 5.59
N THR A 30 -1.48 -11.57 6.65
CA THR A 30 -2.87 -11.09 6.55
C THR A 30 -2.99 -9.67 7.08
N ILE A 31 -3.56 -8.79 6.27
CA ILE A 31 -3.95 -7.44 6.63
C ILE A 31 -5.32 -7.53 7.30
N VAL A 32 -5.37 -7.36 8.61
CA VAL A 32 -6.60 -7.39 9.40
C VAL A 32 -7.30 -6.03 9.51
N ASP A 33 -6.57 -4.96 9.23
CA ASP A 33 -7.04 -3.58 9.21
C ASP A 33 -6.30 -2.85 8.10
N VAL A 34 -7.04 -2.46 7.06
CA VAL A 34 -6.49 -1.88 5.84
C VAL A 34 -6.00 -0.45 6.09
N ASP A 35 -6.77 0.34 6.82
CA ASP A 35 -6.43 1.74 7.11
C ASP A 35 -5.15 1.81 7.94
N VAL A 36 -5.08 1.01 9.00
CA VAL A 36 -3.89 0.93 9.86
C VAL A 36 -2.67 0.39 9.09
N PHE A 37 -2.86 -0.58 8.19
CA PHE A 37 -1.78 -1.09 7.35
C PHE A 37 -1.23 -0.01 6.43
N ILE A 38 -2.09 0.70 5.70
CA ILE A 38 -1.73 1.78 4.78
C ILE A 38 -0.99 2.89 5.52
N GLU A 39 -1.56 3.38 6.62
CA GLU A 39 -0.96 4.45 7.41
C GLU A 39 0.44 4.06 7.90
N ARG A 40 0.60 2.82 8.37
CA ARG A 40 1.89 2.31 8.83
C ARG A 40 2.92 2.24 7.70
N GLN A 41 2.54 1.74 6.52
CA GLN A 41 3.47 1.69 5.40
C GLN A 41 3.85 3.10 4.92
N LEU A 42 2.88 4.00 4.78
CA LEU A 42 3.15 5.40 4.39
C LEU A 42 4.04 6.11 5.40
N ASN A 43 3.84 5.89 6.70
CA ASN A 43 4.71 6.46 7.73
C ASN A 43 6.16 5.95 7.62
N ILE A 44 6.35 4.64 7.42
CA ILE A 44 7.68 4.06 7.14
C ILE A 44 8.30 4.75 5.92
N LEU A 45 7.53 4.94 4.85
CA LEU A 45 8.02 5.59 3.64
C LEU A 45 8.41 7.06 3.87
N ARG A 46 7.58 7.84 4.56
CA ARG A 46 7.86 9.24 4.92
C ARG A 46 9.16 9.37 5.73
N THR A 47 9.38 8.45 6.68
CA THR A 47 10.62 8.44 7.49
C THR A 47 11.85 7.97 6.70
N ALA A 48 11.65 7.21 5.62
CA ALA A 48 12.72 6.69 4.78
C ALA A 48 13.07 7.61 3.59
N VAL A 49 12.44 8.77 3.44
CA VAL A 49 12.77 9.75 2.38
C VAL A 49 14.26 10.12 2.43
N GLY A 50 14.92 10.13 1.28
CA GLY A 50 16.36 10.39 1.18
C GLY A 50 17.26 9.17 1.47
N SER A 51 16.68 8.02 1.85
CA SER A 51 17.43 6.77 1.98
C SER A 51 17.87 6.22 0.62
N LYS A 52 19.01 5.52 0.60
CA LYS A 52 19.44 4.75 -0.58
C LYS A 52 18.56 3.50 -0.73
N GLY A 53 17.66 3.52 -1.71
CA GLY A 53 16.77 2.40 -2.04
C GLY A 53 15.33 2.59 -1.57
N TYR A 54 14.53 1.56 -1.77
CA TYR A 54 13.13 1.49 -1.33
C TYR A 54 13.03 0.54 -0.14
N PRO A 55 12.44 0.95 0.99
CA PRO A 55 12.19 0.04 2.10
C PRO A 55 11.13 -1.00 1.71
N PRO A 56 11.06 -2.16 2.39
CA PRO A 56 10.06 -3.20 2.12
C PRO A 56 8.62 -2.69 2.10
N ALA A 57 8.32 -1.65 2.89
CA ALA A 57 7.01 -0.99 2.93
C ALA A 57 6.53 -0.48 1.55
N TYR A 58 7.46 -0.11 0.66
CA TYR A 58 7.14 0.31 -0.70
C TYR A 58 6.56 -0.86 -1.51
N GLN A 59 7.22 -2.02 -1.44
CA GLN A 59 6.77 -3.20 -2.15
C GLN A 59 5.43 -3.70 -1.58
N HIS A 60 5.27 -3.69 -0.26
CA HIS A 60 4.02 -4.07 0.38
C HIS A 60 2.83 -3.20 -0.06
N LEU A 61 3.03 -1.88 -0.18
CA LEU A 61 1.99 -0.98 -0.68
C LEU A 61 1.67 -1.22 -2.15
N LYS A 62 2.68 -1.45 -3.00
CA LYS A 62 2.44 -1.76 -4.42
C LYS A 62 1.69 -3.07 -4.62
N ASP A 63 2.06 -4.11 -3.86
CA ASP A 63 1.39 -5.40 -3.93
C ASP A 63 -0.05 -5.29 -3.43
N PHE A 64 -0.28 -4.52 -2.36
CA PHE A 64 -1.63 -4.19 -1.89
C PHE A 64 -2.45 -3.47 -2.95
N ILE A 65 -1.94 -2.37 -3.53
CA ILE A 65 -2.63 -1.61 -4.58
C ILE A 65 -3.02 -2.53 -5.74
N LYS A 66 -2.11 -3.39 -6.19
CA LYS A 66 -2.37 -4.35 -7.26
C LYS A 66 -3.52 -5.30 -6.90
N ILE A 67 -3.55 -5.84 -5.69
CA ILE A 67 -4.67 -6.70 -5.22
C ILE A 67 -5.99 -5.92 -5.24
N VAL A 68 -5.97 -4.65 -4.81
CA VAL A 68 -7.17 -3.79 -4.82
C VAL A 68 -7.66 -3.57 -6.25
N GLU A 69 -6.76 -3.23 -7.17
CA GLU A 69 -7.08 -3.02 -8.59
C GLU A 69 -7.65 -4.28 -9.24
N GLU A 70 -7.00 -5.45 -9.03
CA GLU A 70 -7.48 -6.74 -9.55
C GLU A 70 -8.87 -7.11 -9.02
N THR A 71 -9.13 -6.84 -7.73
CA THR A 71 -10.44 -7.11 -7.12
C THR A 71 -11.55 -6.19 -7.65
N GLN A 72 -11.20 -4.97 -8.07
CA GLN A 72 -12.16 -4.01 -8.61
C GLN A 72 -12.51 -4.28 -10.09
N ASP A 73 -11.55 -4.75 -10.89
CA ASP A 73 -11.79 -5.09 -12.30
C ASP A 73 -12.68 -6.35 -12.46
N ASP A 74 -12.63 -7.29 -11.52
CA ASP A 74 -13.45 -8.51 -11.52
C ASP A 74 -14.94 -8.26 -11.16
N SER A 75 -15.35 -7.01 -10.92
CA SER A 75 -16.74 -6.63 -10.61
C SER A 75 -17.58 -6.22 -11.84
N ILE A 76 -17.15 -6.58 -13.07
CA ILE A 76 -17.81 -6.23 -14.34
C ILE A 76 -18.40 -7.46 -15.03
#